data_AF-A0A645IFE6-F1
#
_entry.id   AF-A0A645IFE6-F1
#
_cell.length_a   1.000
_cell.length_b   1.000
_cell.length_c   1.000
_cell.angle_alpha   90.00
_cell.angle_beta   90.00
_cell.angle_gamma   90.00
#
_symmetry.space_group_name_H-M   'P 1'
#
loop_
_entity.id
_entity.type
_entity.pdbx_description
1 polymer ?
#
loop_
_entity_poly.entity_id
_entity_poly.type
_entity_poly.pdbx_seq_one_letter_code
_entity_poly.pdbx_strand_id
1 'polypeptide(L)'
;MPSWAYDSLISHQNDLKDYLYSLEELENAKTHDEFWNKAQKEMVITGKMHGYMRMYWGKKIIEWSLTINDAFSKALYLNDRYSIDGRDANGYAGIAWCYGKHDRPWKEREIFGKIRYMNDKGLIKKFNMKKYLDLKL
;
A
#
# COMPACT_ATOMS: atom_id res chain seq x y z
N MET A 1 4.38 -16.30 -2.47
CA MET A 1 4.54 -15.66 -1.14
C MET A 1 5.20 -16.65 -0.20
N PRO A 2 5.98 -16.21 0.82
CA PRO A 2 6.40 -17.11 1.90
C PRO A 2 5.18 -17.65 2.66
N SER A 3 5.21 -18.92 3.11
CA SER A 3 4.09 -19.54 3.83
C SER A 3 3.69 -18.74 5.07
N TRP A 4 4.65 -18.34 5.90
CA TRP A 4 4.41 -17.56 7.12
C TRP A 4 3.58 -16.29 6.88
N ALA A 5 3.78 -15.63 5.75
CA ALA A 5 3.12 -14.39 5.41
C ALA A 5 1.69 -14.63 4.91
N TYR A 6 1.53 -15.66 4.07
CA TYR A 6 0.21 -16.08 3.59
C TYR A 6 -0.67 -16.55 4.74
N ASP A 7 -0.18 -17.47 5.57
CA ASP A 7 -0.94 -18.04 6.68
C ASP A 7 -1.38 -16.96 7.67
N SER A 8 -0.49 -16.01 7.96
CA SER A 8 -0.79 -14.89 8.86
C SER A 8 -1.79 -13.89 8.27
N LEU A 9 -1.77 -13.63 6.96
CA LEU A 9 -2.77 -12.75 6.35
C LEU A 9 -4.15 -13.43 6.28
N ILE A 10 -4.18 -14.73 5.99
CA ILE A 10 -5.43 -15.49 5.90
C ILE A 10 -6.09 -15.66 7.27
N SER A 11 -5.33 -15.84 8.35
CA SER A 11 -5.90 -15.91 9.71
C SER A 11 -6.62 -14.62 10.12
N HIS A 12 -6.26 -13.49 9.50
CA HIS A 12 -6.82 -12.16 9.76
C HIS A 12 -7.77 -11.65 8.66
N GLN A 13 -8.16 -12.51 7.70
CA GLN A 13 -8.99 -12.07 6.56
C GLN A 13 -10.37 -11.52 6.99
N ASN A 14 -10.92 -12.03 8.09
CA ASN A 14 -12.23 -11.71 8.64
C ASN A 14 -12.19 -10.59 9.69
N ASP A 15 -11.02 -10.01 9.95
CA ASP A 15 -10.91 -8.87 10.86
C ASP A 15 -11.74 -7.70 10.34
N LEU A 16 -12.34 -6.96 11.27
CA LEU A 16 -13.11 -5.75 10.96
C LEU A 16 -12.17 -4.69 10.38
N LYS A 17 -12.64 -4.01 9.34
CA LYS A 17 -11.90 -2.96 8.64
C LYS A 17 -12.69 -1.67 8.77
N ASP A 18 -12.05 -0.64 9.31
CA ASP A 18 -12.68 0.68 9.49
C ASP A 18 -13.04 1.34 8.15
N TYR A 19 -12.28 1.02 7.11
CA TYR A 19 -12.44 1.57 5.77
C TYR A 19 -12.36 0.47 4.72
N LEU A 20 -13.22 0.56 3.71
CA LEU A 20 -13.20 -0.28 2.52
C LEU A 20 -13.35 0.63 1.31
N TYR A 21 -12.33 0.66 0.46
CA TYR A 21 -12.34 1.48 -0.76
C TYR A 21 -12.49 0.62 -2.00
N SER A 22 -13.36 1.06 -2.90
CA SER A 22 -13.43 0.57 -4.27
C SER A 22 -12.14 0.89 -5.03
N LEU A 23 -11.93 0.19 -6.15
CA LEU A 23 -10.81 0.51 -7.03
C LEU A 23 -10.89 1.96 -7.54
N GLU A 24 -12.08 2.44 -7.86
CA GLU A 24 -12.31 3.80 -8.36
C GLU A 24 -11.94 4.87 -7.31
N GLU A 25 -12.31 4.66 -6.04
CA GLU A 25 -11.96 5.58 -4.95
C GLU A 25 -10.45 5.62 -4.71
N LEU A 26 -9.80 4.46 -4.73
CA LEU A 26 -8.34 4.37 -4.63
C LEU A 26 -7.69 5.06 -5.84
N GLU A 27 -8.12 4.75 -7.06
CA GLU A 27 -7.57 5.30 -8.30
C GLU A 27 -7.64 6.85 -8.33
N ASN A 28 -8.76 7.40 -7.88
CA ASN A 28 -9.01 8.84 -7.82
C ASN A 28 -8.50 9.52 -6.55
N ALA A 29 -7.73 8.82 -5.69
CA ALA A 29 -7.17 9.36 -4.46
C ALA A 29 -8.23 9.96 -3.51
N LYS A 30 -9.32 9.20 -3.30
CA LYS A 30 -10.47 9.57 -2.46
C LYS A 30 -10.52 8.74 -1.18
N THR A 31 -9.41 8.69 -0.46
CA THR A 31 -9.34 8.05 0.87
C THR A 31 -9.36 9.10 1.99
N HIS A 32 -9.52 8.65 3.23
CA HIS A 32 -9.39 9.52 4.41
C HIS A 32 -7.93 9.97 4.65
N ASP A 33 -6.95 9.29 4.06
CA ASP A 33 -5.53 9.52 4.30
C ASP A 33 -4.94 10.45 3.23
N GLU A 34 -4.64 11.68 3.64
CA GLU A 34 -4.08 12.70 2.74
C GLU A 34 -2.69 12.33 2.18
N PHE A 35 -1.86 11.59 2.93
CA PHE A 35 -0.54 11.17 2.46
C PHE A 35 -0.66 10.08 1.41
N TRP A 36 -1.59 9.14 1.61
CA TRP A 36 -1.89 8.12 0.61
C TRP A 36 -2.47 8.76 -0.66
N ASN A 37 -3.43 9.67 -0.51
CA ASN A 37 -4.02 10.40 -1.63
C ASN A 37 -2.96 11.19 -2.41
N LYS A 38 -2.02 11.83 -1.72
CA LYS A 38 -0.92 12.57 -2.35
C LYS A 38 0.00 11.63 -3.14
N ALA A 39 0.37 10.48 -2.58
CA ALA A 39 1.19 9.48 -3.26
C ALA A 39 0.51 8.90 -4.51
N GLN A 40 -0.79 8.60 -4.41
CA GLN A 40 -1.56 8.15 -5.55
C GLN A 40 -1.59 9.22 -6.66
N LYS A 41 -1.85 10.48 -6.31
CA LYS A 41 -1.82 11.59 -7.28
C LYS A 41 -0.45 11.78 -7.90
N GLU A 42 0.63 11.66 -7.11
CA GLU A 42 2.01 11.73 -7.61
C GLU A 42 2.23 10.71 -8.72
N MET A 43 1.83 9.45 -8.49
CA MET A 43 1.91 8.39 -9.49
C MET A 43 1.07 8.68 -10.74
N VAL A 44 -0.19 9.08 -10.57
CA VAL A 44 -1.13 9.31 -11.69
C VAL A 44 -0.67 10.49 -12.57
N ILE A 45 -0.18 11.56 -11.97
CA ILE A 45 0.18 12.79 -12.69
C ILE A 45 1.58 12.69 -13.31
N THR A 46 2.56 12.17 -12.55
CA THR A 46 3.97 12.19 -12.97
C THR A 46 4.44 10.87 -13.56
N GLY A 47 3.65 9.80 -13.42
CA GLY A 47 4.05 8.44 -13.76
C GLY A 47 5.03 7.80 -12.77
N LYS A 48 5.36 8.46 -11.65
CA LYS A 48 6.35 7.96 -10.69
C LYS A 48 6.01 8.35 -9.25
N MET A 49 5.78 7.35 -8.40
CA MET A 49 5.64 7.55 -6.96
C MET A 49 6.99 7.42 -6.25
N HIS A 50 7.27 8.27 -5.25
CA HIS A 50 8.46 8.13 -4.42
C HIS A 50 8.55 6.74 -3.79
N GLY A 51 9.72 6.10 -3.83
CA GLY A 51 9.88 4.68 -3.46
C GLY A 51 9.45 4.35 -2.03
N TYR A 52 9.71 5.24 -1.07
CA TYR A 52 9.23 5.05 0.30
C TYR A 52 7.69 5.11 0.39
N MET A 53 7.07 5.97 -0.42
CA MET A 53 5.62 6.08 -0.47
C MET A 53 4.99 4.87 -1.17
N ARG A 54 5.66 4.20 -2.12
CA ARG A 54 5.16 2.92 -2.69
C ARG A 54 4.96 1.85 -1.62
N MET A 55 5.88 1.75 -0.65
CA MET A 55 5.74 0.83 0.49
C MET A 55 4.55 1.19 1.37
N TYR A 56 4.39 2.47 1.70
CA TYR A 56 3.26 2.97 2.48
C TYR A 56 1.94 2.70 1.76
N TRP A 57 1.88 3.11 0.50
CA TRP A 57 0.74 3.01 -0.39
C TRP A 57 0.25 1.56 -0.53
N GLY A 58 1.16 0.62 -0.80
CA GLY A 58 0.81 -0.79 -0.96
C GLY A 58 0.29 -1.42 0.34
N LYS A 59 0.83 -1.02 1.50
CA LYS A 59 0.36 -1.50 2.80
C LYS A 59 -1.04 -0.98 3.14
N LYS A 60 -1.34 0.26 2.79
CA LYS A 60 -2.69 0.81 3.00
C LYS A 60 -3.74 0.16 2.11
N ILE A 61 -3.39 -0.25 0.89
CA ILE A 61 -4.31 -1.04 0.05
C ILE A 61 -4.68 -2.37 0.74
N ILE A 62 -3.74 -3.02 1.45
CA ILE A 62 -4.05 -4.22 2.26
C ILE A 62 -5.06 -3.88 3.36
N GLU A 63 -4.85 -2.77 4.07
CA GLU A 63 -5.70 -2.32 5.19
C GLU A 63 -7.14 -1.98 4.75
N TRP A 64 -7.33 -1.51 3.52
CA TRP A 64 -8.60 -0.95 3.05
C TRP A 64 -9.28 -1.74 1.92
N SER A 65 -8.89 -2.99 1.74
CA SER A 65 -9.48 -3.89 0.74
C SER A 65 -10.27 -5.01 1.40
N LEU A 66 -11.25 -5.53 0.67
CA LEU A 66 -12.17 -6.54 1.21
C LEU A 66 -11.44 -7.84 1.54
N THR A 67 -10.56 -8.27 0.64
CA THR A 67 -9.75 -9.47 0.78
C THR A 67 -8.29 -9.21 0.39
N ILE A 68 -7.40 -10.13 0.78
CA ILE A 68 -5.98 -10.05 0.40
C ILE A 68 -5.78 -10.13 -1.12
N ASN A 69 -6.58 -10.95 -1.80
CA ASN A 69 -6.54 -11.08 -3.27
C ASN A 69 -7.06 -9.81 -3.97
N ASP A 70 -8.12 -9.22 -3.44
CA ASP A 70 -8.64 -7.92 -3.90
C ASP A 70 -7.58 -6.82 -3.73
N ALA A 71 -6.95 -6.75 -2.56
CA ALA A 71 -5.86 -5.82 -2.28
C ALA A 71 -4.72 -5.96 -3.30
N PHE A 72 -4.25 -7.20 -3.53
CA PHE A 72 -3.13 -7.46 -4.43
C PHE A 72 -3.47 -7.07 -5.87
N SER A 73 -4.68 -7.41 -6.32
CA SER A 73 -5.16 -7.09 -7.65
C SER A 73 -5.28 -5.58 -7.86
N LYS A 74 -5.83 -4.85 -6.89
CA LYS A 74 -5.90 -3.38 -6.90
C LYS A 74 -4.50 -2.74 -6.97
N ALA A 75 -3.59 -3.17 -6.10
CA ALA A 75 -2.22 -2.66 -6.09
C ALA A 75 -1.50 -2.92 -7.41
N LEU A 76 -1.65 -4.12 -7.98
CA LEU A 76 -1.04 -4.45 -9.25
C LEU A 76 -1.63 -3.63 -10.40
N TYR A 77 -2.97 -3.56 -10.49
CA TYR A 77 -3.64 -2.75 -11.51
C TYR A 77 -3.17 -1.30 -11.47
N LEU A 78 -3.18 -0.65 -10.30
CA LEU A 78 -2.82 0.76 -10.18
C LEU A 78 -1.33 1.00 -10.48
N ASN A 79 -0.44 0.13 -10.02
CA ASN A 79 0.99 0.22 -10.33
C ASN A 79 1.22 0.10 -11.84
N ASP A 80 0.66 -0.94 -12.47
CA ASP A 80 0.89 -1.22 -13.87
C ASP A 80 0.20 -0.17 -14.76
N ARG A 81 -0.96 0.34 -14.37
CA ARG A 81 -1.69 1.37 -15.14
C ARG A 81 -0.92 2.68 -15.21
N TYR A 82 -0.37 3.16 -14.09
CA TYR A 82 0.12 4.54 -13.98
C TYR A 82 1.63 4.68 -13.86
N SER A 83 2.33 3.69 -13.31
CA SER A 83 3.78 3.82 -13.17
C SER A 83 4.48 3.63 -14.52
N ILE A 84 5.35 4.57 -14.88
CA ILE A 84 6.21 4.46 -16.07
C ILE A 84 7.19 3.28 -15.96
N ASP A 85 7.57 2.93 -14.73
CA ASP A 85 8.36 1.77 -14.35
C ASP A 85 7.50 0.57 -13.87
N GLY A 86 6.20 0.59 -14.18
CA GLY A 86 5.28 -0.53 -13.92
C GLY A 86 5.38 -1.65 -14.95
N ARG A 87 4.60 -2.73 -14.79
CA ARG A 87 4.67 -3.97 -15.60
C ARG A 87 6.09 -4.55 -15.67
N ASP A 88 6.83 -4.39 -14.58
CA ASP A 88 8.22 -4.80 -14.44
C ASP A 88 8.36 -5.75 -13.26
N ALA A 89 9.37 -6.62 -13.32
CA ALA A 89 9.68 -7.57 -12.25
C ALA A 89 9.87 -6.87 -10.89
N ASN A 90 10.42 -5.65 -10.87
CA ASN A 90 10.56 -4.86 -9.64
C ASN A 90 9.20 -4.38 -9.11
N GLY A 91 8.24 -4.08 -9.97
CA GLY A 91 6.86 -3.76 -9.58
C GLY A 91 6.20 -4.93 -8.88
N TYR A 92 6.22 -6.13 -9.50
CA TYR A 92 5.69 -7.34 -8.88
C TYR A 92 6.41 -7.70 -7.56
N ALA A 93 7.74 -7.60 -7.53
CA ALA A 93 8.51 -7.88 -6.33
C ALA A 93 8.25 -6.85 -5.21
N GLY A 94 8.10 -5.57 -5.56
CA GLY A 94 7.81 -4.48 -4.63
C GLY A 94 6.41 -4.59 -4.03
N ILE A 95 5.40 -4.91 -4.85
CA ILE A 95 4.06 -5.20 -4.34
C ILE A 95 4.12 -6.44 -3.45
N ALA A 96 4.72 -7.55 -3.89
CA ALA A 96 4.84 -8.76 -3.07
C ALA A 96 5.61 -8.52 -1.76
N TRP A 97 6.54 -7.57 -1.71
CA TRP A 97 7.21 -7.18 -0.47
C TRP A 97 6.26 -6.54 0.54
N CYS A 98 5.26 -5.78 0.09
CA CYS A 98 4.22 -5.25 0.97
C CYS A 98 3.47 -6.37 1.71
N TYR A 99 3.43 -7.58 1.14
CA TYR A 99 2.83 -8.80 1.67
C TYR A 99 3.88 -9.77 2.28
N GLY A 100 5.12 -9.33 2.50
CA GLY A 100 6.13 -10.10 3.24
C GLY A 100 7.16 -10.85 2.40
N LYS A 101 7.12 -10.79 1.06
CA LYS A 101 8.20 -11.34 0.22
C LYS A 101 9.51 -10.57 0.48
N HIS A 102 10.59 -11.30 0.78
CA HIS A 102 11.90 -10.71 1.14
C HIS A 102 11.88 -9.83 2.41
N ASP A 103 10.84 -9.95 3.25
CA ASP A 103 10.81 -9.37 4.59
C ASP A 103 10.76 -10.51 5.63
N ARG A 104 10.77 -10.14 6.91
CA ARG A 104 10.63 -11.04 8.05
C ARG A 104 9.29 -10.82 8.78
N PRO A 105 8.86 -11.75 9.65
CA PRO A 105 7.71 -11.54 10.52
C PRO A 105 7.90 -10.35 11.47
N TRP A 106 6.82 -9.62 11.72
CA TRP A 106 6.71 -8.54 12.69
C TRP A 106 5.73 -8.89 13.81
N LYS A 107 5.58 -7.99 14.79
CA LYS A 107 4.56 -8.12 15.84
C LYS A 107 3.18 -8.24 15.17
N GLU A 108 2.42 -9.23 15.60
CA GLU A 108 1.09 -9.51 15.09
C GLU A 108 0.10 -8.38 15.39
N ARG A 109 -0.75 -8.05 14.43
CA ARG A 109 -1.77 -6.99 14.50
C ARG A 109 -2.99 -7.40 13.69
N GLU A 110 -4.15 -6.85 14.04
CA GLU A 110 -5.35 -6.99 13.22
C GLU A 110 -5.09 -6.54 11.78
N ILE A 111 -5.77 -7.21 10.85
CA ILE A 111 -5.70 -7.08 9.39
C ILE A 111 -4.36 -7.53 8.79
N PHE A 112 -3.24 -7.09 9.36
CA PHE A 112 -1.91 -7.36 8.82
C PHE A 112 -1.30 -8.69 9.28
N GLY A 113 -1.82 -9.28 10.36
CA GLY A 113 -1.12 -10.34 11.06
C GLY A 113 0.32 -9.93 11.35
N LYS A 114 1.29 -10.72 10.89
CA LYS A 114 2.74 -10.51 11.07
C LYS A 114 3.40 -9.74 9.94
N ILE A 115 2.63 -9.18 9.00
CA ILE A 115 3.17 -8.30 7.97
C ILE A 115 3.65 -6.98 8.59
N ARG A 116 4.76 -6.44 8.09
CA ARG A 116 5.26 -5.14 8.52
C ARG A 116 4.18 -4.07 8.36
N TYR A 117 3.83 -3.42 9.45
CA TYR A 117 2.89 -2.31 9.46
C TYR A 117 3.56 -0.97 9.15
N MET A 118 2.83 -0.06 8.49
CA MET A 118 3.20 1.35 8.30
C MET A 118 1.98 2.26 8.51
N ASN A 119 2.18 3.40 9.15
CA ASN A 119 1.15 4.40 9.40
C ASN A 119 1.66 5.84 9.16
N ASP A 120 0.71 6.74 9.05
CA ASP A 120 0.83 8.19 8.91
C ASP A 120 1.74 8.81 9.98
N LYS A 121 1.53 8.46 11.26
CA LYS A 121 2.36 8.92 12.39
C LYS A 121 3.83 8.54 12.20
N GLY A 122 4.07 7.35 11.64
CA GLY A 122 5.41 6.87 11.29
C GLY A 122 6.05 7.65 10.13
N LEU A 123 5.26 8.13 9.16
CA LEU A 123 5.73 9.03 8.10
C LEU A 123 6.12 10.39 8.68
N ILE A 124 5.23 11.00 9.47
CA ILE A 124 5.45 12.32 10.09
C ILE A 124 6.72 12.33 10.95
N LYS A 125 6.98 11.24 11.68
CA LYS A 125 8.19 11.12 12.50
C LYS A 125 9.48 11.03 11.67
N LYS A 126 9.41 10.51 10.43
CA LYS A 126 10.58 10.23 9.59
C LYS A 126 10.88 11.34 8.58
N PHE A 127 9.86 12.05 8.11
CA PHE A 127 9.98 12.99 7.00
C PHE A 127 9.18 14.26 7.25
N ASN A 128 9.53 15.33 6.53
CA ASN A 128 8.70 16.54 6.49
C ASN A 128 7.48 16.32 5.59
N MET A 129 6.46 15.65 6.14
CA MET A 129 5.27 15.27 5.40
C MET A 129 4.38 16.45 5.04
N LYS A 130 4.44 17.56 5.79
CA LYS A 130 3.79 18.82 5.40
C LYS A 130 4.33 19.31 4.06
N LYS A 131 5.66 19.36 3.92
CA LYS A 131 6.30 19.74 2.65
C LYS A 131 5.94 18.77 1.51
N TYR A 132 5.80 17.47 1.81
CA TYR A 132 5.37 16.49 0.81
C TYR A 132 3.95 16.76 0.30
N LEU A 133 3.00 17.11 1.19
CA LEU A 133 1.64 17.51 0.79
C LEU A 133 1.63 18.77 -0.08
N ASP A 134 2.51 19.72 0.22
CA ASP A 134 2.63 21.02 -0.49
C ASP A 134 3.36 20.92 -1.85
N LEU A 135 3.94 19.77 -2.21
CA LEU A 135 4.62 19.60 -3.50
C LEU A 135 3.67 19.88 -4.67
N LYS A 136 4.12 20.65 -5.67
CA LYS A 136 3.36 20.76 -6.92
C LYS A 136 3.59 19.47 -7.73
N LEU A 137 2.49 18.82 -8.09
CA LEU A 137 2.46 17.63 -8.94
C LEU A 137 2.16 18.03 -10.37
#